data_AF-A0A2A2JW74-F1
#
_entry.id   AF-A0A2A2JW74-F1
#
_cell.length_a   1.000
_cell.length_b   1.000
_cell.length_c   1.000
_cell.angle_alpha   90.00
_cell.angle_beta   90.00
_cell.angle_gamma   90.00
#
_symmetry.space_group_name_H-M   'P 1'
#
loop_
_entity.id
_entity.type
_entity.pdbx_description
1 polymer ?
#
loop_
_entity_poly.entity_id
_entity_poly.type
_entity_poly.pdbx_seq_one_letter_code
_entity_poly.pdbx_strand_id
1 'polypeptide(L)'
;MDSLALAWWLRPEIGITLNYGQLAAEAEISASSTVCKQLDIEHHVVSIDCRSVGSGDMAGGKADAHAPASDWWPYRNQMLVTLAAMKAIGLGVNKLYLGTVKSDGSHRDGTPEFVAAINQLMVIQEGEMSIEAPAIGLSTTELVKTAGVPSSMLAWAHSCHKSNVPCGNCRGCFNSPTVRASPGHYLPFTWPEGDFHSLPEVEHVGDKGILDLLDHRRTRRSFSALDERQLSQLLWRCARTQGIAESNYGFDLELRPVPSAGAIHPIHILVHLPGSLNWRRYDSRRHGLVELPESGEALAELVAQCHMTLPSEQATRLLLVAEAGKTGAKYANGESLIWRDAGALLAIMAVIADALGYAFCPLGITGEPWASRIAPSGVLTGVGVALVVNHRRSGHHLVPHQRVELRGTNVERLAQRQKLCFELQVVALYGKSRGEKTCQGPGAQYMDVQDSNVVGIQPVARNPRGSLVADPWQLQQPVPQSTPRMKRDAP
;
A
#
# COMPACT_ATOMS: atom_id res chain seq x y z
N MET A 1 -13.23 -12.31 -11.07
CA MET A 1 -12.16 -13.17 -10.50
C MET A 1 -12.39 -14.64 -10.82
N ASP A 2 -13.63 -15.12 -10.68
CA ASP A 2 -13.94 -16.55 -10.73
C ASP A 2 -13.73 -17.18 -12.12
N SER A 3 -14.16 -16.49 -13.19
CA SER A 3 -13.89 -16.91 -14.57
C SER A 3 -12.40 -17.00 -14.90
N LEU A 4 -11.58 -16.07 -14.38
CA LEU A 4 -10.12 -16.10 -14.53
C LEU A 4 -9.53 -17.32 -13.81
N ALA A 5 -9.93 -17.56 -12.56
CA ALA A 5 -9.43 -18.70 -11.80
C ALA A 5 -9.86 -20.03 -12.40
N LEU A 6 -11.07 -20.11 -12.96
CA LEU A 6 -11.56 -21.29 -13.66
C LEU A 6 -10.81 -21.52 -14.99
N ALA A 7 -10.56 -20.47 -15.78
CA ALA A 7 -9.73 -20.56 -16.99
C ALA A 7 -8.29 -20.96 -16.66
N TRP A 8 -7.77 -20.50 -15.51
CA TRP A 8 -6.46 -20.91 -15.02
C TRP A 8 -6.42 -22.40 -14.66
N TRP A 9 -7.46 -22.88 -13.99
CA TRP A 9 -7.56 -24.27 -13.54
C TRP A 9 -7.78 -25.25 -14.68
N LEU A 10 -8.75 -24.97 -15.56
CA LEU A 10 -9.24 -25.94 -16.55
C LEU A 10 -8.59 -25.82 -17.93
N ARG A 11 -7.92 -24.69 -18.22
CA ARG A 11 -7.27 -24.43 -19.52
C ARG A 11 -8.19 -24.74 -20.73
N PRO A 12 -9.38 -24.10 -20.84
CA PRO A 12 -10.26 -24.35 -21.97
C PRO A 12 -9.62 -23.85 -23.28
N GLU A 13 -9.95 -24.49 -24.40
CA GLU A 13 -9.47 -24.07 -25.72
C GLU A 13 -10.07 -22.74 -26.17
N ILE A 14 -11.31 -22.46 -25.75
CA ILE A 14 -12.09 -21.30 -26.16
C ILE A 14 -12.61 -20.53 -24.95
N GLY A 15 -12.45 -19.21 -24.97
CA GLY A 15 -13.09 -18.26 -24.06
C GLY A 15 -14.14 -17.43 -24.79
N ILE A 16 -15.34 -17.30 -24.21
CA ILE A 16 -16.41 -16.47 -24.75
C ILE A 16 -16.76 -15.36 -23.74
N THR A 17 -16.62 -14.10 -24.14
CA THR A 17 -17.09 -12.94 -23.36
C THR A 17 -18.34 -12.37 -24.00
N LEU A 18 -19.40 -12.21 -23.20
CA LEU A 18 -20.65 -11.62 -23.63
C LEU A 18 -20.74 -10.16 -23.15
N ASN A 19 -20.78 -9.23 -24.08
CA ASN A 19 -21.21 -7.86 -23.84
C ASN A 19 -22.71 -7.77 -24.09
N TYR A 20 -23.49 -7.83 -23.02
CA TYR A 20 -24.94 -7.76 -23.07
C TYR A 20 -25.49 -6.35 -22.73
N GLY A 21 -24.64 -5.31 -22.78
CA GLY A 21 -24.99 -3.93 -22.42
C GLY A 21 -24.74 -3.56 -20.95
N GLN A 22 -24.04 -4.40 -20.20
CA GLN A 22 -23.65 -4.12 -18.81
C GLN A 22 -22.67 -2.94 -18.71
N LEU A 23 -22.75 -2.16 -17.62
CA LEU A 23 -21.87 -1.00 -17.40
C LEU A 23 -20.38 -1.33 -17.38
N ALA A 24 -20.01 -2.51 -16.89
CA ALA A 24 -18.62 -2.94 -16.76
C ALA A 24 -18.06 -3.63 -18.03
N ALA A 25 -18.80 -3.64 -19.15
CA ALA A 25 -18.48 -4.47 -20.31
C ALA A 25 -17.07 -4.22 -20.87
N GLU A 26 -16.62 -2.97 -20.94
CA GLU A 26 -15.30 -2.64 -21.46
C GLU A 26 -14.18 -3.21 -20.58
N ALA A 27 -14.30 -3.08 -19.25
CA ALA A 27 -13.31 -3.64 -18.34
C ALA A 27 -13.38 -5.17 -18.27
N GLU A 28 -14.57 -5.76 -18.34
CA GLU A 28 -14.73 -7.22 -18.44
C GLU A 28 -14.08 -7.77 -19.71
N ILE A 29 -14.29 -7.13 -20.87
CA ILE A 29 -13.63 -7.50 -22.13
C ILE A 29 -12.12 -7.35 -22.00
N SER A 30 -11.62 -6.20 -21.53
CA SER A 30 -10.19 -5.95 -21.38
C SER A 30 -9.52 -6.99 -20.47
N ALA A 31 -10.15 -7.32 -19.34
CA ALA A 31 -9.68 -8.35 -18.42
C ALA A 31 -9.69 -9.73 -19.10
N SER A 32 -10.81 -10.16 -19.67
CA SER A 32 -10.94 -11.45 -20.34
C SER A 32 -9.96 -11.62 -21.51
N SER A 33 -9.79 -10.61 -22.36
CA SER A 33 -8.84 -10.66 -23.48
C SER A 33 -7.40 -10.78 -23.00
N THR A 34 -7.04 -10.06 -21.93
CA THR A 34 -5.70 -10.17 -21.35
C THR A 34 -5.47 -11.56 -20.76
N VAL A 35 -6.44 -12.07 -20.01
CA VAL A 35 -6.40 -13.42 -19.43
C VAL A 35 -6.25 -14.47 -20.52
N CYS A 36 -7.12 -14.46 -21.54
CA CYS A 36 -7.08 -15.44 -22.62
C CYS A 36 -5.76 -15.38 -23.38
N LYS A 37 -5.25 -14.18 -23.66
CA LYS A 37 -3.94 -14.01 -24.30
C LYS A 37 -2.78 -14.57 -23.48
N GLN A 38 -2.79 -14.38 -22.16
CA GLN A 38 -1.74 -14.91 -21.27
C GLN A 38 -1.79 -16.44 -21.17
N LEU A 39 -2.96 -17.03 -21.39
CA LEU A 39 -3.20 -18.47 -21.27
C LEU A 39 -3.24 -19.21 -22.60
N ASP A 40 -3.00 -18.50 -23.71
CA ASP A 40 -3.12 -19.04 -25.07
C ASP A 40 -4.50 -19.66 -25.37
N ILE A 41 -5.56 -18.97 -24.92
CA ILE A 41 -6.96 -19.36 -25.11
C ILE A 41 -7.53 -18.54 -26.28
N GLU A 42 -8.21 -19.20 -27.23
CA GLU A 42 -8.89 -18.50 -28.32
C GLU A 42 -10.07 -17.69 -27.77
N HIS A 43 -10.05 -16.36 -27.94
CA HIS A 43 -11.03 -15.46 -27.32
C HIS A 43 -12.05 -14.91 -28.31
N HIS A 44 -13.33 -15.14 -28.04
CA HIS A 44 -14.45 -14.58 -28.80
C HIS A 44 -15.25 -13.60 -27.94
N VAL A 45 -15.45 -12.39 -28.46
CA VAL A 45 -16.34 -11.40 -27.85
C VAL A 45 -17.63 -11.32 -28.66
N VAL A 46 -18.77 -11.52 -28.01
CA VAL A 46 -20.10 -11.39 -28.63
C VAL A 46 -20.82 -10.21 -27.99
N SER A 47 -21.33 -9.28 -28.80
CA SER A 47 -22.05 -8.10 -28.32
C SER A 47 -23.51 -8.12 -28.73
N ILE A 48 -24.41 -8.04 -27.76
CA ILE A 48 -25.87 -7.95 -27.95
C ILE A 48 -26.41 -6.98 -26.89
N ASP A 49 -26.88 -5.79 -27.26
CA ASP A 49 -27.39 -4.86 -26.24
C ASP A 49 -28.75 -5.34 -25.67
N CYS A 50 -28.72 -5.86 -24.45
CA CYS A 50 -29.91 -6.29 -23.69
C CYS A 50 -30.30 -5.27 -22.61
N ARG A 51 -29.67 -4.09 -22.54
CA ARG A 51 -29.92 -3.13 -21.45
C ARG A 51 -31.37 -2.70 -21.33
N SER A 52 -32.13 -2.69 -22.43
CA SER A 52 -33.56 -2.38 -22.44
C SER A 52 -34.42 -3.32 -21.59
N VAL A 53 -33.94 -4.54 -21.32
CA VAL A 53 -34.58 -5.53 -20.45
C VAL A 53 -33.81 -5.77 -19.14
N GLY A 54 -32.80 -4.94 -18.87
CA GLY A 54 -31.97 -5.02 -17.67
C GLY A 54 -32.56 -4.28 -16.47
N SER A 55 -32.02 -4.58 -15.28
CA SER A 55 -32.42 -3.96 -14.01
C SER A 55 -31.19 -3.60 -13.17
N GLY A 56 -31.33 -2.57 -12.35
CA GLY A 56 -30.40 -2.26 -11.27
C GLY A 56 -29.01 -1.82 -11.72
N ASP A 57 -28.04 -2.10 -10.84
CA ASP A 57 -26.67 -1.61 -10.88
C ASP A 57 -25.95 -1.93 -12.20
N MET A 58 -26.13 -3.13 -12.76
CA MET A 58 -25.46 -3.55 -13.99
C MET A 58 -26.02 -2.86 -15.24
N ALA A 59 -27.32 -2.54 -15.23
CA ALA A 59 -28.00 -1.80 -16.29
C ALA A 59 -27.82 -0.27 -16.16
N GLY A 60 -27.33 0.21 -15.01
CA GLY A 60 -27.25 1.64 -14.69
C GLY A 60 -28.59 2.28 -14.35
N GLY A 61 -29.56 1.46 -13.91
CA GLY A 61 -30.93 1.89 -13.59
C GLY A 61 -31.31 1.62 -12.14
N LYS A 62 -32.56 1.94 -11.80
CA LYS A 62 -33.16 1.53 -10.53
C LYS A 62 -33.44 0.03 -10.57
N ALA A 63 -33.16 -0.67 -9.46
CA ALA A 63 -33.51 -2.08 -9.34
C ALA A 63 -35.04 -2.25 -9.35
N ASP A 64 -35.50 -3.29 -10.04
CA ASP A 64 -36.90 -3.70 -10.04
C ASP A 64 -37.38 -4.04 -8.62
N ALA A 65 -38.69 -3.92 -8.35
CA ALA A 65 -39.26 -4.25 -7.05
C ALA A 65 -39.13 -5.74 -6.68
N HIS A 66 -39.02 -6.61 -7.69
CA HIS A 66 -38.80 -8.05 -7.53
C HIS A 66 -37.32 -8.43 -7.43
N ALA A 67 -36.41 -7.46 -7.55
CA ALA A 67 -34.98 -7.73 -7.51
C ALA A 67 -34.57 -8.21 -6.10
N PRO A 68 -34.00 -9.42 -5.95
CA PRO A 68 -33.49 -9.89 -4.66
C PRO A 68 -32.34 -9.02 -4.15
N ALA A 69 -31.65 -8.30 -5.06
CA ALA A 69 -30.55 -7.42 -4.72
C ALA A 69 -30.22 -6.46 -5.88
N SER A 70 -29.43 -5.41 -5.62
CA SER A 70 -29.29 -4.25 -6.52
C SER A 70 -28.62 -4.50 -7.87
N ASP A 71 -27.81 -5.54 -8.03
CA ASP A 71 -27.14 -5.91 -9.29
C ASP A 71 -27.90 -7.01 -10.05
N TRP A 72 -29.09 -7.37 -9.56
CA TRP A 72 -29.88 -8.40 -10.19
C TRP A 72 -30.43 -7.96 -11.54
N TRP A 73 -30.22 -8.84 -12.51
CA TRP A 73 -30.72 -8.72 -13.87
C TRP A 73 -31.62 -9.92 -14.17
N PRO A 74 -32.87 -9.73 -14.64
CA PRO A 74 -33.82 -10.82 -14.82
C PRO A 74 -33.32 -11.86 -15.83
N TYR A 75 -33.37 -13.14 -15.44
CA TYR A 75 -32.95 -14.29 -16.27
C TYR A 75 -31.52 -14.19 -16.84
N ARG A 76 -30.61 -13.48 -16.15
CA ARG A 76 -29.28 -13.17 -16.67
C ARG A 76 -28.48 -14.42 -17.03
N ASN A 77 -28.22 -15.33 -16.08
CA ASN A 77 -27.34 -16.47 -16.40
C ASN A 77 -27.99 -17.43 -17.41
N GLN A 78 -29.33 -17.54 -17.44
CA GLN A 78 -30.04 -18.28 -18.49
C GLN A 78 -29.77 -17.67 -19.86
N MET A 79 -29.97 -16.35 -20.01
CA MET A 79 -29.68 -15.61 -21.24
C MET A 79 -28.21 -15.77 -21.67
N LEU A 80 -27.27 -15.63 -20.73
CA LEU A 80 -25.85 -15.74 -21.03
C LEU A 80 -25.45 -17.15 -21.51
N VAL A 81 -25.96 -18.19 -20.84
CA VAL A 81 -25.74 -19.59 -21.27
C VAL A 81 -26.24 -19.79 -22.70
N THR A 82 -27.47 -19.36 -22.99
CA THR A 82 -28.06 -19.49 -24.33
C THR A 82 -27.25 -18.75 -25.39
N LEU A 83 -26.88 -17.49 -25.15
CA LEU A 83 -26.11 -16.69 -26.11
C LEU A 83 -24.69 -17.25 -26.33
N ALA A 84 -24.05 -17.74 -25.27
CA ALA A 84 -22.75 -18.39 -25.37
C ALA A 84 -22.85 -19.69 -26.20
N ALA A 85 -23.87 -20.50 -25.96
CA ALA A 85 -24.09 -21.74 -26.70
C ALA A 85 -24.35 -21.50 -28.20
N MET A 86 -25.12 -20.47 -28.55
CA MET A 86 -25.33 -20.07 -29.95
C MET A 86 -24.02 -19.79 -30.69
N LYS A 87 -23.04 -19.17 -30.02
CA LYS A 87 -21.69 -18.94 -30.57
C LYS A 87 -20.85 -20.22 -30.56
N ALA A 88 -20.92 -21.00 -29.49
CA ALA A 88 -20.10 -22.18 -29.26
C ALA A 88 -20.33 -23.30 -30.28
N ILE A 89 -21.57 -23.53 -30.72
CA ILE A 89 -21.91 -24.56 -31.72
C ILE A 89 -21.11 -24.35 -33.02
N GLY A 90 -21.03 -23.10 -33.51
CA GLY A 90 -20.26 -22.77 -34.71
C GLY A 90 -18.75 -22.94 -34.58
N LEU A 91 -18.26 -23.15 -33.34
CA LEU A 91 -16.85 -23.39 -33.03
C LEU A 91 -16.55 -24.88 -32.75
N GLY A 92 -17.55 -25.76 -32.89
CA GLY A 92 -17.40 -27.19 -32.59
C GLY A 92 -17.33 -27.52 -31.08
N VAL A 93 -17.73 -26.59 -30.22
CA VAL A 93 -17.77 -26.79 -28.76
C VAL A 93 -19.07 -27.47 -28.36
N ASN A 94 -18.98 -28.47 -27.47
CA ASN A 94 -20.13 -29.20 -26.90
C ASN A 94 -20.18 -29.14 -25.37
N LYS A 95 -19.29 -28.37 -24.73
CA LYS A 95 -19.25 -28.18 -23.28
C LYS A 95 -18.95 -26.73 -22.93
N LEU A 96 -19.79 -26.14 -22.09
CA LEU A 96 -19.57 -24.81 -21.50
C LEU A 96 -19.34 -24.91 -20.00
N TYR A 97 -18.29 -24.25 -19.54
CA TYR A 97 -18.00 -24.08 -18.12
C TYR A 97 -18.50 -22.74 -17.60
N LEU A 98 -19.26 -22.78 -16.51
CA LEU A 98 -19.72 -21.61 -15.78
C LEU A 98 -18.82 -21.33 -14.57
N GLY A 99 -18.43 -20.06 -14.43
CA GLY A 99 -17.65 -19.54 -13.30
C GLY A 99 -18.45 -19.33 -12.01
N THR A 100 -19.55 -20.06 -11.81
CA THR A 100 -20.42 -19.94 -10.64
C THR A 100 -19.71 -20.49 -9.40
N VAL A 101 -19.74 -19.73 -8.30
CA VAL A 101 -19.15 -20.08 -7.00
C VAL A 101 -20.19 -20.12 -5.89
N LYS A 102 -19.82 -20.62 -4.71
CA LYS A 102 -20.72 -20.82 -3.55
C LYS A 102 -21.53 -19.58 -3.16
N SER A 103 -20.97 -18.37 -3.28
CA SER A 103 -21.68 -17.12 -2.95
C SER A 103 -22.79 -16.76 -3.94
N ASP A 104 -22.71 -17.27 -5.17
CA ASP A 104 -23.70 -17.00 -6.22
C ASP A 104 -25.03 -17.71 -5.94
N GLY A 105 -25.04 -18.71 -5.06
CA GLY A 105 -26.26 -19.36 -4.58
C GLY A 105 -27.23 -18.43 -3.84
N SER A 106 -26.84 -17.17 -3.57
CA SER A 106 -27.76 -16.11 -3.16
C SER A 106 -28.75 -15.72 -4.27
N HIS A 107 -28.41 -16.01 -5.53
CA HIS A 107 -29.28 -15.89 -6.70
C HIS A 107 -29.72 -17.28 -7.18
N ARG A 108 -30.99 -17.40 -7.61
CA ARG A 108 -31.55 -18.68 -8.08
C ARG A 108 -30.80 -19.25 -9.27
N ASP A 109 -30.31 -18.39 -10.16
CA ASP A 109 -29.54 -18.76 -11.35
C ASP A 109 -28.04 -18.98 -11.07
N GLY A 110 -27.66 -19.07 -9.79
CA GLY A 110 -26.34 -19.49 -9.31
C GLY A 110 -26.37 -20.79 -8.49
N THR A 111 -27.51 -21.50 -8.43
CA THR A 111 -27.62 -22.73 -7.61
C THR A 111 -27.38 -24.02 -8.41
N PRO A 112 -26.99 -25.13 -7.75
CA PRO A 112 -26.85 -26.43 -8.41
C PRO A 112 -28.12 -26.90 -9.12
N GLU A 113 -29.30 -26.60 -8.56
CA GLU A 113 -30.58 -26.96 -9.17
C GLU A 113 -30.80 -26.24 -10.50
N PHE A 114 -30.45 -24.96 -10.58
CA PHE A 114 -30.50 -24.21 -11.83
C PHE A 114 -29.51 -24.78 -12.86
N VAL A 115 -28.27 -25.07 -12.46
CA VAL A 115 -27.25 -25.63 -13.35
C VAL A 115 -27.70 -27.00 -13.89
N ALA A 116 -28.28 -27.84 -13.05
CA ALA A 116 -28.83 -29.13 -13.48
C ALA A 116 -29.98 -28.97 -14.50
N ALA A 117 -30.90 -28.04 -14.23
CA ALA A 117 -32.05 -27.79 -15.11
C ALA A 117 -31.63 -27.20 -16.46
N ILE A 118 -30.73 -26.20 -16.47
CA ILE A 118 -30.25 -25.60 -17.72
C ILE A 118 -29.40 -26.59 -18.51
N ASN A 119 -28.58 -27.42 -17.87
CA ASN A 119 -27.84 -28.48 -18.54
C ASN A 119 -28.80 -29.47 -19.25
N GLN A 120 -29.84 -29.92 -18.56
CA GLN A 120 -30.86 -30.78 -19.18
C GLN A 120 -31.52 -30.12 -20.39
N LEU A 121 -31.86 -28.83 -20.30
CA LEU A 121 -32.46 -28.09 -21.41
C LEU A 121 -31.50 -27.94 -22.60
N MET A 122 -30.23 -27.64 -22.34
CA MET A 122 -29.24 -27.43 -23.40
C MET A 122 -28.84 -28.73 -24.11
N VAL A 123 -28.75 -29.84 -23.38
CA VAL A 123 -28.38 -31.16 -23.95
C VAL A 123 -29.44 -31.68 -24.92
N ILE A 124 -30.73 -31.42 -24.66
CA ILE A 124 -31.81 -31.89 -25.55
C ILE A 124 -31.99 -31.04 -26.82
N GLN A 125 -31.26 -29.92 -26.93
CA GLN A 125 -31.28 -29.02 -28.08
C GLN A 125 -30.12 -29.32 -29.05
N GLU A 126 -29.86 -28.39 -29.98
CA GLU A 126 -28.83 -28.53 -31.01
C GLU A 126 -27.42 -28.66 -30.40
N GLY A 127 -26.62 -29.58 -30.96
CA GLY A 127 -25.18 -29.69 -30.66
C GLY A 127 -24.82 -30.42 -29.37
N GLU A 128 -25.78 -31.08 -28.70
CA GLU A 128 -25.56 -31.85 -27.45
C GLU A 128 -24.81 -31.03 -26.39
N MET A 129 -25.11 -29.73 -26.30
CA MET A 129 -24.37 -28.77 -25.49
C MET A 129 -24.55 -29.07 -23.98
N SER A 130 -23.46 -29.46 -23.33
CA SER A 130 -23.41 -29.70 -21.88
C SER A 130 -22.96 -28.46 -21.12
N ILE A 131 -23.56 -28.23 -19.94
CA ILE A 131 -23.26 -27.11 -19.05
C ILE A 131 -22.75 -27.65 -17.72
N GLU A 132 -21.58 -27.18 -17.28
CA GLU A 132 -20.98 -27.55 -16.00
C GLU A 132 -20.58 -26.29 -15.20
N ALA A 133 -20.69 -26.34 -13.87
CA ALA A 133 -20.19 -25.29 -12.97
C ALA A 133 -19.19 -25.90 -11.96
N PRO A 134 -17.92 -26.13 -12.36
CA PRO A 134 -16.98 -26.93 -11.55
C PRO A 134 -16.64 -26.31 -10.19
N ALA A 135 -16.75 -24.99 -10.06
CA ALA A 135 -16.43 -24.25 -8.84
C ALA A 135 -17.63 -23.99 -7.93
N ILE A 136 -18.82 -24.52 -8.22
CA ILE A 136 -20.07 -24.14 -7.54
C ILE A 136 -20.08 -24.42 -6.03
N GLY A 137 -19.28 -25.41 -5.57
CA GLY A 137 -19.11 -25.73 -4.15
C GLY A 137 -18.03 -24.90 -3.43
N LEU A 138 -17.22 -24.15 -4.17
CA LEU A 138 -16.07 -23.39 -3.66
C LEU A 138 -16.44 -21.92 -3.51
N SER A 139 -15.95 -21.26 -2.45
CA SER A 139 -15.84 -19.80 -2.43
C SER A 139 -14.80 -19.32 -3.44
N THR A 140 -14.86 -18.05 -3.86
CA THR A 140 -13.82 -17.45 -4.73
C THR A 140 -12.41 -17.64 -4.18
N THR A 141 -12.23 -17.52 -2.87
CA THR A 141 -10.92 -17.69 -2.23
C THR A 141 -10.46 -19.14 -2.26
N GLU A 142 -11.35 -20.11 -2.03
CA GLU A 142 -11.05 -21.53 -2.19
C GLU A 142 -10.74 -21.86 -3.65
N LEU A 143 -11.52 -21.35 -4.61
CA LEU A 143 -11.26 -21.55 -6.04
C LEU A 143 -9.87 -21.03 -6.44
N VAL A 144 -9.52 -19.80 -6.07
CA VAL A 144 -8.22 -19.20 -6.37
C VAL A 144 -7.07 -20.03 -5.78
N LYS A 145 -7.23 -20.54 -4.54
CA LYS A 145 -6.24 -21.40 -3.88
C LYS A 145 -6.13 -22.76 -4.55
N THR A 146 -7.26 -23.42 -4.80
CA THR A 146 -7.33 -24.74 -5.46
C THR A 146 -6.73 -24.70 -6.86
N ALA A 147 -7.02 -23.65 -7.62
CA ALA A 147 -6.49 -23.43 -8.96
C ALA A 147 -5.00 -23.05 -8.95
N GLY A 148 -4.44 -22.61 -7.81
CA GLY A 148 -3.05 -22.16 -7.72
C GLY A 148 -2.78 -20.91 -8.58
N VAL A 149 -3.73 -19.97 -8.63
CA VAL A 149 -3.62 -18.77 -9.48
C VAL A 149 -2.55 -17.84 -8.91
N PRO A 150 -1.53 -17.45 -9.69
CA PRO A 150 -0.51 -16.52 -9.20
C PRO A 150 -1.09 -15.11 -9.05
N SER A 151 -0.60 -14.34 -8.07
CA SER A 151 -1.07 -12.97 -7.80
C SER A 151 -0.94 -12.03 -9.00
N SER A 152 0.08 -12.23 -9.84
CA SER A 152 0.26 -11.50 -11.09
C SER A 152 -0.88 -11.71 -12.08
N MET A 153 -1.52 -12.89 -12.05
CA MET A 153 -2.68 -13.18 -12.86
C MET A 153 -3.95 -12.58 -12.26
N LEU A 154 -4.12 -12.69 -10.93
CA LEU A 154 -5.27 -12.10 -10.22
C LEU A 154 -5.33 -10.57 -10.39
N ALA A 155 -4.20 -9.90 -10.57
CA ALA A 155 -4.13 -8.46 -10.81
C ALA A 155 -4.87 -8.01 -12.09
N TRP A 156 -5.14 -8.92 -13.03
CA TRP A 156 -5.92 -8.65 -14.24
C TRP A 156 -7.43 -8.82 -14.04
N ALA A 157 -7.88 -9.34 -12.90
CA ALA A 157 -9.28 -9.57 -12.67
C ALA A 157 -10.07 -8.26 -12.55
N HIS A 158 -11.26 -8.24 -13.17
CA HIS A 158 -12.26 -7.22 -12.94
C HIS A 158 -13.42 -7.81 -12.14
N SER A 159 -13.93 -7.05 -11.15
CA SER A 159 -15.04 -7.47 -10.29
C SER A 159 -16.09 -6.37 -10.09
N CYS A 160 -15.89 -5.14 -10.58
CA CYS A 160 -16.88 -4.09 -10.38
C CYS A 160 -18.13 -4.35 -11.25
N HIS A 161 -19.33 -4.18 -10.70
CA HIS A 161 -20.57 -4.32 -11.46
C HIS A 161 -21.06 -3.02 -12.09
N LYS A 162 -20.53 -1.87 -11.66
CA LYS A 162 -21.06 -0.51 -11.98
C LYS A 162 -20.19 0.32 -12.91
N SER A 163 -18.94 -0.08 -13.13
CA SER A 163 -17.94 0.80 -13.73
C SER A 163 -16.75 0.00 -14.22
N ASN A 164 -16.04 0.55 -15.21
CA ASN A 164 -14.78 0.01 -15.70
C ASN A 164 -13.61 0.17 -14.71
N VAL A 165 -13.81 0.94 -13.64
CA VAL A 165 -12.88 1.09 -12.50
C VAL A 165 -13.57 0.71 -11.18
N PRO A 166 -12.83 0.23 -10.17
CA PRO A 166 -13.43 -0.12 -8.87
C PRO A 166 -14.23 1.05 -8.27
N CYS A 167 -15.55 0.89 -8.18
CA CYS A 167 -16.42 1.93 -7.64
C CYS A 167 -16.44 1.99 -6.10
N GLY A 168 -15.97 0.93 -5.43
CA GLY A 168 -15.92 0.82 -3.97
C GLY A 168 -17.28 0.70 -3.28
N ASN A 169 -18.40 0.66 -4.01
CA ASN A 169 -19.76 0.70 -3.43
C ASN A 169 -20.78 -0.27 -4.07
N CYS A 170 -20.35 -1.13 -4.99
CA CYS A 170 -21.17 -2.24 -5.51
C CYS A 170 -20.78 -3.54 -4.80
N ARG A 171 -21.63 -4.57 -4.83
CA ARG A 171 -21.32 -5.87 -4.20
C ARG A 171 -20.06 -6.52 -4.77
N GLY A 172 -19.78 -6.32 -6.06
CA GLY A 172 -18.56 -6.81 -6.68
C GLY A 172 -17.27 -6.12 -6.16
N CYS A 173 -17.37 -4.90 -5.61
CA CYS A 173 -16.24 -4.20 -4.98
C CYS A 173 -16.25 -4.28 -3.45
N PHE A 174 -17.43 -4.32 -2.83
CA PHE A 174 -17.60 -4.10 -1.40
C PHE A 174 -18.27 -5.32 -0.76
N ASN A 175 -17.49 -6.00 0.08
CA ASN A 175 -17.99 -7.03 0.97
C ASN A 175 -17.81 -6.54 2.41
N SER A 176 -18.82 -5.85 2.94
CA SER A 176 -18.75 -5.20 4.25
C SER A 176 -18.43 -6.21 5.35
N PRO A 177 -17.55 -5.88 6.31
CA PRO A 177 -17.37 -6.72 7.49
C PRO A 177 -18.65 -6.74 8.31
N THR A 178 -19.09 -7.94 8.70
CA THR A 178 -20.24 -8.14 9.59
C THR A 178 -19.84 -9.01 10.77
N VAL A 179 -20.41 -8.75 11.95
CA VAL A 179 -20.20 -9.61 13.12
C VAL A 179 -20.87 -10.95 12.84
N ARG A 180 -20.15 -12.05 13.03
CA ARG A 180 -20.74 -13.39 12.89
C ARG A 180 -21.79 -13.61 13.96
N ALA A 181 -22.93 -14.18 13.57
CA ALA A 181 -23.99 -14.55 14.51
C ALA A 181 -23.50 -15.57 15.55
N SER A 182 -22.65 -16.51 15.13
CA SER A 182 -21.91 -17.41 16.01
C SER A 182 -20.41 -17.15 15.81
N PRO A 183 -19.68 -16.75 16.85
CA PRO A 183 -18.24 -16.59 16.77
C PRO A 183 -17.53 -17.87 16.34
N GLY A 184 -16.54 -17.73 15.47
CA GLY A 184 -15.56 -18.77 15.21
C GLY A 184 -14.56 -18.90 16.36
N HIS A 185 -13.87 -20.03 16.38
CA HIS A 185 -12.72 -20.28 17.25
C HIS A 185 -11.46 -20.31 16.39
N TYR A 186 -10.42 -19.60 16.81
CA TYR A 186 -9.14 -19.56 16.13
C TYR A 186 -8.01 -19.72 17.14
N LEU A 187 -7.13 -20.69 16.89
CA LEU A 187 -5.93 -20.88 17.69
C LEU A 187 -4.81 -20.00 17.11
N PRO A 188 -4.23 -19.07 17.89
CA PRO A 188 -3.15 -18.23 17.38
C PRO A 188 -1.95 -19.03 16.88
N PHE A 189 -1.28 -18.48 15.89
CA PHE A 189 -0.05 -19.01 15.32
C PHE A 189 1.04 -19.13 16.39
N THR A 190 1.57 -20.34 16.53
CA THR A 190 2.74 -20.60 17.36
C THR A 190 3.99 -20.17 16.62
N TRP A 191 4.58 -19.05 17.06
CA TRP A 191 5.85 -18.56 16.53
C TRP A 191 7.01 -19.52 16.86
N PRO A 192 8.05 -19.60 16.01
CA PRO A 192 9.27 -20.33 16.34
C PRO A 192 9.87 -19.87 17.67
N GLU A 193 10.47 -20.80 18.41
CA GLU A 193 11.24 -20.47 19.61
C GLU A 193 12.47 -19.64 19.23
N GLY A 194 12.71 -18.57 19.98
CA GLY A 194 13.84 -17.68 19.76
C GLY A 194 14.17 -16.89 21.01
N ASP A 195 15.37 -16.34 21.05
CA ASP A 195 15.87 -15.64 22.22
C ASP A 195 15.04 -14.39 22.50
N PHE A 196 14.59 -14.26 23.75
CA PHE A 196 13.88 -13.08 24.22
C PHE A 196 14.88 -12.05 24.76
N HIS A 197 14.80 -10.85 24.19
CA HIS A 197 15.57 -9.69 24.62
C HIS A 197 14.63 -8.63 25.17
N SER A 198 14.71 -8.35 26.47
CA SER A 198 13.90 -7.29 27.09
C SER A 198 14.32 -5.93 26.57
N LEU A 199 13.36 -5.07 26.23
CA LEU A 199 13.68 -3.69 25.88
C LEU A 199 13.87 -2.83 27.14
N PRO A 200 14.70 -1.77 27.07
CA PRO A 200 14.96 -0.88 28.20
C PRO A 200 13.69 -0.17 28.70
N GLU A 201 13.73 0.30 29.94
CA GLU A 201 12.65 1.09 30.54
C GLU A 201 12.38 2.38 29.75
N VAL A 202 11.12 2.79 29.75
CA VAL A 202 10.61 3.90 28.94
C VAL A 202 10.71 5.18 29.75
N GLU A 203 11.61 6.06 29.35
CA GLU A 203 11.80 7.37 29.98
C GLU A 203 10.58 8.29 29.72
N HIS A 204 10.31 9.18 30.67
CA HIS A 204 9.28 10.21 30.47
C HIS A 204 9.80 11.27 29.48
N VAL A 205 9.12 11.39 28.34
CA VAL A 205 9.41 12.42 27.33
C VAL A 205 8.18 13.31 27.23
N GLY A 206 8.38 14.63 27.35
CA GLY A 206 7.31 15.59 27.09
C GLY A 206 7.03 15.69 25.58
N ASP A 207 5.78 15.87 25.20
CA ASP A 207 5.39 16.14 23.81
C ASP A 207 4.89 17.58 23.64
N LYS A 208 4.75 18.01 22.38
CA LYS A 208 4.30 19.37 22.02
C LYS A 208 2.77 19.52 21.98
N GLY A 209 2.03 18.50 22.41
CA GLY A 209 0.59 18.38 22.23
C GLY A 209 0.22 17.78 20.87
N ILE A 210 -0.85 17.00 20.84
CA ILE A 210 -1.26 16.25 19.63
C ILE A 210 -1.60 17.14 18.43
N LEU A 211 -2.17 18.33 18.65
CA LEU A 211 -2.53 19.24 17.56
C LEU A 211 -1.28 19.81 16.86
N ASP A 212 -0.29 20.26 17.64
CA ASP A 212 0.99 20.72 17.10
C ASP A 212 1.71 19.62 16.31
N LEU A 213 1.68 18.39 16.84
CA LEU A 213 2.23 17.22 16.15
C LEU A 213 1.53 16.98 14.81
N LEU A 214 0.21 17.07 14.74
CA LEU A 214 -0.53 16.84 13.49
C LEU A 214 -0.24 17.91 12.43
N ASP A 215 -0.07 19.18 12.83
CA ASP A 215 0.26 20.28 11.91
C ASP A 215 1.68 20.13 11.32
N HIS A 216 2.61 19.63 12.11
CA HIS A 216 4.04 19.57 11.77
C HIS A 216 4.54 18.20 11.34
N ARG A 217 3.77 17.13 11.53
CA ARG A 217 4.18 15.76 11.16
C ARG A 217 4.54 15.71 9.69
N ARG A 218 5.75 15.25 9.38
CA ARG A 218 6.23 15.03 8.01
C ARG A 218 6.92 13.68 7.88
N THR A 219 6.78 13.09 6.70
CA THR A 219 7.57 11.91 6.34
C THR A 219 8.99 12.37 6.02
N ARG A 220 9.96 11.92 6.82
CA ARG A 220 11.37 12.28 6.66
C ARG A 220 12.17 11.06 6.22
N ARG A 221 13.18 11.29 5.37
CA ARG A 221 13.98 10.24 4.70
C ARG A 221 15.49 10.40 4.95
N SER A 222 15.86 10.94 6.11
CA SER A 222 17.26 11.12 6.53
C SER A 222 17.58 10.05 7.56
N PHE A 223 18.56 9.19 7.28
CA PHE A 223 18.67 7.91 7.97
C PHE A 223 19.92 7.81 8.84
N SER A 224 19.71 7.67 10.14
CA SER A 224 20.69 7.12 11.09
C SER A 224 20.01 6.08 11.96
N ALA A 225 20.73 5.03 12.35
CA ALA A 225 20.15 3.93 13.11
C ALA A 225 19.52 4.41 14.43
N LEU A 226 18.34 3.86 14.77
CA LEU A 226 17.79 4.02 16.11
C LEU A 226 18.65 3.21 17.09
N ASP A 227 18.95 3.80 18.24
CA ASP A 227 19.43 3.01 19.37
C ASP A 227 18.27 2.21 20.01
N GLU A 228 18.63 1.29 20.90
CA GLU A 228 17.69 0.39 21.54
C GLU A 228 16.67 1.12 22.45
N ARG A 229 17.09 2.18 23.14
CA ARG A 229 16.20 3.00 23.99
C ARG A 229 15.19 3.74 23.12
N GLN A 230 15.63 4.25 21.97
CA GLN A 230 14.75 4.93 21.04
C GLN A 230 13.71 4.00 20.45
N LEU A 231 14.10 2.76 20.10
CA LEU A 231 13.17 1.73 19.65
C LEU A 231 12.18 1.34 20.77
N SER A 232 12.66 1.17 22.00
CA SER A 232 11.81 0.90 23.18
C SER A 232 10.70 1.95 23.32
N GLN A 233 11.07 3.24 23.31
CA GLN A 233 10.13 4.36 23.40
C GLN A 233 9.04 4.30 22.32
N LEU A 234 9.42 4.02 21.07
CA LEU A 234 8.49 3.93 19.95
C LEU A 234 7.50 2.78 20.14
N LEU A 235 8.01 1.56 20.34
CA LEU A 235 7.18 0.35 20.42
C LEU A 235 6.27 0.36 21.63
N TRP A 236 6.76 0.83 22.79
CA TRP A 236 5.94 0.96 24.00
C TRP A 236 4.77 1.90 23.79
N ARG A 237 5.02 3.07 23.20
CA ARG A 237 4.01 4.12 23.03
C ARG A 237 2.98 3.77 21.96
N CYS A 238 3.36 2.97 20.96
CA CYS A 238 2.45 2.60 19.87
C CYS A 238 1.70 1.29 20.13
N ALA A 239 2.34 0.29 20.75
CA ALA A 239 1.89 -1.10 20.60
C ALA A 239 1.88 -1.94 21.88
N ARG A 240 2.24 -1.39 23.05
CA ARG A 240 2.19 -2.17 24.31
C ARG A 240 0.78 -2.64 24.64
N THR A 241 0.68 -3.78 25.31
CA THR A 241 -0.57 -4.25 25.91
C THR A 241 -0.79 -3.51 27.24
N GLN A 242 -1.90 -2.78 27.35
CA GLN A 242 -2.30 -2.01 28.53
C GLN A 242 -3.32 -2.77 29.40
N GLY A 243 -4.05 -3.71 28.81
CA GLY A 243 -5.05 -4.53 29.46
C GLY A 243 -5.38 -5.74 28.61
N ILE A 244 -5.94 -6.77 29.25
CA ILE A 244 -6.31 -8.03 28.63
C ILE A 244 -7.75 -8.36 29.07
N ALA A 245 -8.55 -8.92 28.17
CA ALA A 245 -9.87 -9.45 28.47
C ALA A 245 -10.06 -10.82 27.81
N GLU A 246 -10.59 -11.78 28.55
CA GLU A 246 -10.89 -13.11 28.01
C GLU A 246 -11.96 -13.04 26.89
N SER A 247 -11.89 -13.99 25.96
CA SER A 247 -12.87 -14.10 24.88
C SER A 247 -13.15 -15.56 24.53
N ASN A 248 -14.26 -15.78 23.82
CA ASN A 248 -14.61 -17.10 23.28
C ASN A 248 -14.00 -17.37 21.89
N TYR A 249 -13.07 -16.54 21.41
CA TYR A 249 -12.47 -16.66 20.08
C TYR A 249 -11.23 -17.57 20.04
N GLY A 250 -10.77 -18.09 21.19
CA GLY A 250 -9.54 -18.88 21.30
C GLY A 250 -8.28 -18.07 21.64
N PHE A 251 -8.44 -16.78 21.91
CA PHE A 251 -7.38 -15.86 22.33
C PHE A 251 -7.94 -14.67 23.12
N ASP A 252 -7.10 -14.00 23.91
CA ASP A 252 -7.53 -12.81 24.65
C ASP A 252 -7.66 -11.57 23.75
N LEU A 253 -8.61 -10.71 24.08
CA LEU A 253 -8.66 -9.35 23.57
C LEU A 253 -7.67 -8.47 24.34
N GLU A 254 -7.17 -7.43 23.68
CA GLU A 254 -6.18 -6.54 24.27
C GLU A 254 -6.62 -5.08 24.18
N LEU A 255 -6.29 -4.31 25.22
CA LEU A 255 -6.31 -2.86 25.15
C LEU A 255 -4.89 -2.41 24.77
N ARG A 256 -4.75 -1.70 23.64
CA ARG A 256 -3.49 -1.10 23.21
C ARG A 256 -3.69 0.39 22.88
N PRO A 257 -2.61 1.19 22.76
CA PRO A 257 -2.71 2.61 22.41
C PRO A 257 -3.40 2.89 21.07
N VAL A 258 -3.26 1.95 20.13
CA VAL A 258 -3.86 2.01 18.79
C VAL A 258 -5.23 1.31 18.83
N PRO A 259 -6.28 1.82 18.19
CA PRO A 259 -7.56 1.10 18.10
C PRO A 259 -7.44 -0.12 17.19
N SER A 260 -8.22 -1.17 17.47
CA SER A 260 -8.38 -2.33 16.60
C SER A 260 -9.82 -2.81 16.58
N ALA A 261 -10.28 -3.30 15.44
CA ALA A 261 -11.64 -3.82 15.30
C ALA A 261 -11.92 -4.92 16.33
N GLY A 262 -12.88 -4.66 17.23
CA GLY A 262 -13.27 -5.60 18.27
C GLY A 262 -12.20 -5.88 19.33
N ALA A 263 -11.19 -5.01 19.47
CA ALA A 263 -10.04 -5.18 20.37
C ALA A 263 -9.19 -6.44 20.10
N ILE A 264 -9.21 -6.93 18.84
CA ILE A 264 -8.59 -8.19 18.44
C ILE A 264 -7.07 -8.07 18.28
N HIS A 265 -6.59 -6.93 17.80
CA HIS A 265 -5.17 -6.66 17.52
C HIS A 265 -4.50 -7.76 16.68
N PRO A 266 -4.95 -7.97 15.42
CA PRO A 266 -4.43 -9.04 14.56
C PRO A 266 -3.03 -8.75 14.00
N ILE A 267 -2.50 -7.54 14.19
CA ILE A 267 -1.24 -7.09 13.59
C ILE A 267 -0.06 -7.30 14.55
N HIS A 268 0.90 -8.10 14.10
CA HIS A 268 2.21 -8.28 14.71
C HIS A 268 3.22 -7.30 14.11
N ILE A 269 4.19 -6.88 14.91
CA ILE A 269 5.30 -6.01 14.49
C ILE A 269 6.58 -6.82 14.47
N LEU A 270 7.17 -7.00 13.29
CA LEU A 270 8.51 -7.55 13.12
C LEU A 270 9.50 -6.41 12.89
N VAL A 271 10.66 -6.50 13.52
CA VAL A 271 11.70 -5.47 13.53
C VAL A 271 12.98 -6.06 12.93
N HIS A 272 13.54 -5.38 11.93
CA HIS A 272 14.89 -5.64 11.43
C HIS A 272 15.81 -4.51 11.85
N LEU A 273 16.78 -4.82 12.71
CA LEU A 273 17.79 -3.86 13.17
C LEU A 273 18.93 -3.80 12.15
N PRO A 274 19.54 -2.62 11.91
CA PRO A 274 20.72 -2.51 11.06
C PRO A 274 21.84 -3.45 11.50
N GLY A 275 22.40 -4.21 10.55
CA GLY A 275 23.48 -5.17 10.81
C GLY A 275 23.07 -6.48 11.50
N SER A 276 21.80 -6.67 11.84
CA SER A 276 21.31 -7.94 12.38
C SER A 276 20.99 -8.94 11.26
N LEU A 277 21.31 -10.21 11.50
CA LEU A 277 21.01 -11.30 10.58
C LEU A 277 19.49 -11.56 10.52
N ASN A 278 18.88 -11.77 11.69
CA ASN A 278 17.48 -12.14 11.81
C ASN A 278 16.58 -10.95 12.17
N TRP A 279 15.31 -11.07 11.78
CA TRP A 279 14.23 -10.24 12.25
C TRP A 279 13.82 -10.66 13.67
N ARG A 280 13.17 -9.74 14.40
CA ARG A 280 12.66 -9.99 15.74
C ARG A 280 11.21 -9.58 15.85
N ARG A 281 10.37 -10.40 16.47
CA ARG A 281 8.98 -10.07 16.77
C ARG A 281 8.90 -9.26 18.06
N TYR A 282 8.16 -8.15 18.04
CA TYR A 282 7.85 -7.43 19.27
C TYR A 282 6.78 -8.17 20.10
N ASP A 283 7.11 -8.48 21.35
CA ASP A 283 6.18 -8.96 22.36
C ASP A 283 5.59 -7.77 23.12
N SER A 284 4.33 -7.44 22.83
CA SER A 284 3.64 -6.29 23.42
C SER A 284 3.28 -6.46 24.89
N ARG A 285 3.18 -7.70 25.39
CA ARG A 285 2.83 -8.02 26.78
C ARG A 285 4.05 -7.94 27.68
N ARG A 286 5.19 -8.46 27.20
CA ARG A 286 6.46 -8.50 27.95
C ARG A 286 7.40 -7.33 27.65
N HIS A 287 7.05 -6.49 26.67
CA HIS A 287 7.88 -5.38 26.19
C HIS A 287 9.31 -5.80 25.85
N GLY A 288 9.43 -6.68 24.87
CA GLY A 288 10.72 -7.18 24.40
C GLY A 288 10.68 -7.62 22.95
N LEU A 289 11.83 -8.03 22.43
CA LEU A 289 12.00 -8.57 21.09
C LEU A 289 12.31 -10.06 21.21
N VAL A 290 11.55 -10.89 20.50
CA VAL A 290 11.82 -12.33 20.35
C VAL A 290 12.46 -12.54 18.99
N GLU A 291 13.66 -13.12 18.94
CA GLU A 291 14.30 -13.44 17.68
C GLU A 291 13.45 -14.43 16.85
N LEU A 292 13.45 -14.25 15.53
CA LEU A 292 12.87 -15.21 14.58
C LEU A 292 14.01 -15.90 13.83
N PRO A 293 14.36 -17.15 14.19
CA PRO A 293 15.39 -17.91 13.48
C PRO A 293 15.10 -18.01 11.98
N GLU A 294 16.15 -18.03 11.16
CA GLU A 294 16.10 -18.21 9.70
C GLU A 294 15.35 -17.10 8.92
N SER A 295 14.78 -16.12 9.61
CA SER A 295 14.04 -15.01 8.99
C SER A 295 14.92 -14.11 8.13
N GLY A 296 16.23 -14.08 8.38
CA GLY A 296 17.19 -13.35 7.56
C GLY A 296 17.19 -13.82 6.10
N GLU A 297 17.15 -15.13 5.87
CA GLU A 297 17.07 -15.72 4.52
C GLU A 297 15.66 -15.55 3.95
N ALA A 298 14.63 -15.91 4.73
CA ALA A 298 13.24 -15.86 4.28
C ALA A 298 12.76 -14.46 3.86
N LEU A 299 13.31 -13.41 4.47
CA LEU A 299 12.96 -12.00 4.23
C LEU A 299 14.06 -11.21 3.50
N ALA A 300 15.10 -11.87 2.97
CA ALA A 300 16.22 -11.18 2.30
C ALA A 300 15.76 -10.33 1.10
N GLU A 301 14.89 -10.89 0.26
CA GLU A 301 14.32 -10.20 -0.90
C GLU A 301 13.40 -9.02 -0.49
N LEU A 302 12.72 -9.10 0.66
CA LEU A 302 11.98 -7.95 1.21
C LEU A 302 12.92 -6.82 1.57
N VAL A 303 14.07 -7.12 2.19
CA VAL A 303 15.10 -6.12 2.50
C VAL A 303 15.61 -5.46 1.21
N ALA A 304 15.84 -6.25 0.15
CA ALA A 304 16.21 -5.72 -1.16
C ALA A 304 15.12 -4.82 -1.77
N GLN A 305 13.84 -5.21 -1.69
CA GLN A 305 12.73 -4.38 -2.16
C GLN A 305 12.60 -3.07 -1.37
N CYS A 306 12.81 -3.11 -0.05
CA CYS A 306 12.86 -1.91 0.78
C CYS A 306 13.96 -0.97 0.30
N HIS A 307 15.16 -1.51 0.02
CA HIS A 307 16.29 -0.73 -0.49
C HIS A 307 16.01 -0.11 -1.86
N MET A 308 15.38 -0.86 -2.79
CA MET A 308 14.96 -0.32 -4.09
C MET A 308 13.92 0.79 -3.96
N THR A 309 13.02 0.69 -2.98
CA THR A 309 11.97 1.69 -2.73
C THR A 309 12.55 2.96 -2.11
N LEU A 310 13.46 2.80 -1.13
CA LEU A 310 14.12 3.89 -0.44
C LEU A 310 15.47 3.43 0.12
N PRO A 311 16.60 3.77 -0.54
CA PRO A 311 17.93 3.35 -0.11
C PRO A 311 18.24 3.84 1.30
N SER A 312 18.35 2.91 2.24
CA SER A 312 18.62 3.22 3.65
C SER A 312 19.21 2.02 4.38
N GLU A 313 20.53 1.88 4.32
CA GLU A 313 21.25 0.77 4.96
C GLU A 313 21.15 0.82 6.49
N GLN A 314 21.12 2.03 7.06
CA GLN A 314 21.08 2.23 8.51
C GLN A 314 19.66 2.34 9.10
N ALA A 315 18.60 2.10 8.33
CA ALA A 315 17.25 2.18 8.88
C ALA A 315 16.85 0.90 9.62
N THR A 316 16.21 1.09 10.77
CA THR A 316 15.39 0.04 11.39
C THR A 316 14.16 -0.16 10.53
N ARG A 317 13.90 -1.40 10.10
CA ARG A 317 12.72 -1.75 9.29
C ARG A 317 11.66 -2.33 10.21
N LEU A 318 10.43 -1.90 10.03
CA LEU A 318 9.25 -2.46 10.66
C LEU A 318 8.40 -3.12 9.58
N LEU A 319 8.11 -4.40 9.77
CA LEU A 319 7.16 -5.15 8.95
C LEU A 319 5.92 -5.43 9.80
N LEU A 320 4.76 -5.02 9.31
CA LEU A 320 3.47 -5.30 9.91
C LEU A 320 2.91 -6.58 9.29
N VAL A 321 2.66 -7.58 10.13
CA VAL A 321 2.17 -8.90 9.69
C VAL A 321 0.83 -9.17 10.34
N ALA A 322 -0.21 -9.32 9.54
CA ALA A 322 -1.54 -9.68 9.99
C ALA A 322 -1.69 -11.19 10.17
N GLU A 323 -2.31 -11.59 11.27
CA GLU A 323 -2.81 -12.93 11.52
C GLU A 323 -4.32 -12.95 11.28
N ALA A 324 -4.71 -13.13 10.01
CA ALA A 324 -6.06 -12.85 9.55
C ALA A 324 -7.14 -13.70 10.25
N GLY A 325 -6.80 -14.92 10.67
CA GLY A 325 -7.69 -15.83 11.38
C GLY A 325 -8.27 -15.24 12.67
N LYS A 326 -7.51 -14.39 13.37
CA LYS A 326 -8.01 -13.68 14.56
C LYS A 326 -9.21 -12.79 14.24
N THR A 327 -9.11 -12.00 13.17
CA THR A 327 -10.22 -11.15 12.73
C THR A 327 -11.39 -11.99 12.22
N GLY A 328 -11.08 -13.05 11.47
CA GLY A 328 -12.06 -13.99 10.93
C GLY A 328 -12.89 -14.73 11.98
N ALA A 329 -12.38 -14.89 13.20
CA ALA A 329 -13.11 -15.49 14.32
C ALA A 329 -14.35 -14.67 14.70
N LYS A 330 -14.27 -13.34 14.67
CA LYS A 330 -15.40 -12.45 15.02
C LYS A 330 -16.18 -11.95 13.81
N TYR A 331 -15.50 -11.66 12.71
CA TYR A 331 -16.09 -10.98 11.56
C TYR A 331 -16.13 -11.90 10.33
N ALA A 332 -17.27 -11.93 9.65
CA ALA A 332 -17.33 -12.34 8.25
C ALA A 332 -16.87 -11.16 7.39
N ASN A 333 -16.13 -11.44 6.31
CA ASN A 333 -15.62 -10.41 5.38
C ASN A 333 -14.75 -9.35 6.09
N GLY A 334 -13.91 -9.80 7.02
CA GLY A 334 -13.12 -8.96 7.92
C GLY A 334 -11.85 -8.37 7.31
N GLU A 335 -11.54 -8.64 6.04
CA GLU A 335 -10.27 -8.28 5.39
C GLU A 335 -10.03 -6.77 5.40
N SER A 336 -11.08 -5.98 5.18
CA SER A 336 -10.99 -4.52 5.25
C SER A 336 -10.63 -4.00 6.65
N LEU A 337 -11.00 -4.71 7.72
CA LEU A 337 -10.65 -4.34 9.10
C LEU A 337 -9.16 -4.51 9.35
N ILE A 338 -8.53 -5.53 8.78
CA ILE A 338 -7.09 -5.76 8.88
C ILE A 338 -6.31 -4.57 8.31
N TRP A 339 -6.69 -4.08 7.13
CA TRP A 339 -6.06 -2.91 6.51
C TRP A 339 -6.30 -1.62 7.29
N ARG A 340 -7.49 -1.47 7.89
CA ARG A 340 -7.80 -0.32 8.76
C ARG A 340 -6.95 -0.35 10.04
N ASP A 341 -6.76 -1.52 10.65
CA ASP A 341 -5.92 -1.71 11.82
C ASP A 341 -4.44 -1.43 11.50
N ALA A 342 -3.93 -1.95 10.38
CA ALA A 342 -2.56 -1.68 9.92
C ALA A 342 -2.34 -0.18 9.62
N GLY A 343 -3.30 0.47 8.96
CA GLY A 343 -3.27 1.90 8.69
C GLY A 343 -3.31 2.75 9.97
N ALA A 344 -4.16 2.38 10.94
CA ALA A 344 -4.20 3.04 12.24
C ALA A 344 -2.87 2.91 12.99
N LEU A 345 -2.25 1.73 12.96
CA LEU A 345 -0.94 1.49 13.57
C LEU A 345 0.15 2.33 12.90
N LEU A 346 0.21 2.37 11.56
CA LEU A 346 1.17 3.21 10.83
C LEU A 346 0.98 4.71 11.14
N ALA A 347 -0.27 5.17 11.24
CA ALA A 347 -0.58 6.56 11.55
C ALA A 347 -0.11 6.94 12.96
N ILE A 348 -0.40 6.12 13.97
CA ILE A 348 0.05 6.35 15.35
C ILE A 348 1.57 6.26 15.45
N MET A 349 2.20 5.27 14.78
CA MET A 349 3.66 5.20 14.71
C MET A 349 4.27 6.47 14.13
N ALA A 350 3.69 7.02 13.06
CA ALA A 350 4.19 8.26 12.46
C ALA A 350 4.07 9.48 13.40
N VAL A 351 2.96 9.60 14.14
CA VAL A 351 2.74 10.69 15.10
C VAL A 351 3.68 10.56 16.30
N ILE A 352 3.78 9.37 16.89
CA ILE A 352 4.68 9.11 18.02
C ILE A 352 6.14 9.27 17.61
N ALA A 353 6.52 8.82 16.41
CA ALA A 353 7.87 9.02 15.91
C ALA A 353 8.21 10.51 15.82
N ASP A 354 7.32 11.37 15.30
CA ASP A 354 7.58 12.81 15.25
C ASP A 354 7.61 13.45 16.65
N ALA A 355 6.76 12.98 17.58
CA ALA A 355 6.78 13.41 18.98
C ALA A 355 8.11 13.10 19.69
N LEU A 356 8.68 11.93 19.40
CA LEU A 356 10.00 11.52 19.88
C LEU A 356 11.16 12.15 19.09
N GLY A 357 10.85 12.93 18.05
CA GLY A 357 11.86 13.55 17.20
C GLY A 357 12.58 12.56 16.29
N TYR A 358 11.94 11.46 15.90
CA TYR A 358 12.45 10.47 14.95
C TYR A 358 11.99 10.80 13.52
N ALA A 359 12.60 10.13 12.55
CA ALA A 359 12.13 10.14 11.18
C ALA A 359 11.44 8.79 10.87
N PHE A 360 10.19 8.87 10.40
CA PHE A 360 9.35 7.72 10.08
C PHE A 360 8.84 7.80 8.63
N CYS A 361 8.96 6.70 7.90
CA CYS A 361 8.53 6.61 6.52
C CYS A 361 7.79 5.29 6.27
N PRO A 362 6.44 5.29 6.16
CA PRO A 362 5.75 4.13 5.62
C PRO A 362 6.14 3.95 4.16
N LEU A 363 6.33 2.70 3.74
CA LEU A 363 6.56 2.33 2.35
C LEU A 363 5.24 1.88 1.72
N GLY A 364 5.10 2.06 0.40
CA GLY A 364 3.91 1.63 -0.35
C GLY A 364 3.82 0.12 -0.58
N ILE A 365 4.78 -0.65 -0.07
CA ILE A 365 4.84 -2.11 -0.17
C ILE A 365 4.21 -2.75 1.08
N THR A 366 3.60 -3.91 0.91
CA THR A 366 2.88 -4.63 1.98
C THR A 366 3.79 -5.56 2.79
N GLY A 367 4.88 -6.03 2.19
CA GLY A 367 5.73 -7.10 2.73
C GLY A 367 5.47 -8.49 2.10
N GLU A 368 4.47 -8.60 1.22
CA GLU A 368 4.22 -9.81 0.42
C GLU A 368 5.15 -9.90 -0.81
N PRO A 369 5.52 -11.12 -1.26
CA PRO A 369 5.08 -12.43 -0.75
C PRO A 369 5.90 -12.97 0.44
N TRP A 370 6.86 -12.22 0.98
CA TRP A 370 7.82 -12.77 1.94
C TRP A 370 7.25 -12.97 3.33
N ALA A 371 6.40 -12.05 3.80
CA ALA A 371 5.74 -12.15 5.09
C ALA A 371 4.86 -13.41 5.22
N SER A 372 4.21 -13.86 4.14
CA SER A 372 3.40 -15.08 4.15
C SER A 372 4.23 -16.36 4.11
N ARG A 373 5.52 -16.31 3.74
CA ARG A 373 6.42 -17.48 3.69
C ARG A 373 6.98 -17.89 5.06
N ILE A 374 6.92 -17.01 6.07
CA ILE A 374 7.45 -17.32 7.42
C ILE A 374 6.46 -18.17 8.26
N ALA A 375 5.30 -18.52 7.71
CA ALA A 375 4.28 -19.34 8.35
C ALA A 375 3.58 -20.22 7.30
N PRO A 376 2.78 -21.22 7.72
CA PRO A 376 1.93 -21.96 6.80
C PRO A 376 1.02 -21.05 5.98
N SER A 377 0.74 -21.45 4.74
CA SER A 377 -0.03 -20.65 3.78
C SER A 377 -1.38 -20.18 4.34
N GLY A 378 -1.63 -18.88 4.24
CA GLY A 378 -2.88 -18.24 4.67
C GLY A 378 -2.99 -17.92 6.16
N VAL A 379 -1.94 -18.18 6.96
CA VAL A 379 -1.91 -17.82 8.39
C VAL A 379 -1.49 -16.36 8.58
N LEU A 380 -0.36 -15.99 7.99
CA LEU A 380 0.22 -14.65 8.08
C LEU A 380 0.18 -13.92 6.73
N THR A 381 0.03 -12.60 6.78
CA THR A 381 0.03 -11.74 5.59
C THR A 381 0.72 -10.41 5.89
N GLY A 382 1.63 -9.99 5.03
CA GLY A 382 2.24 -8.66 5.08
C GLY A 382 1.20 -7.59 4.78
N VAL A 383 1.05 -6.61 5.69
CA VAL A 383 0.06 -5.53 5.58
C VAL A 383 0.65 -4.13 5.72
N GLY A 384 1.97 -4.02 5.69
CA GLY A 384 2.65 -2.74 5.68
C GLY A 384 4.12 -2.85 6.05
N VAL A 385 4.92 -1.94 5.51
CA VAL A 385 6.32 -1.79 5.85
C VAL A 385 6.61 -0.33 6.18
N ALA A 386 7.46 -0.08 7.17
CA ALA A 386 7.93 1.25 7.49
C ALA A 386 9.43 1.25 7.80
N LEU A 387 10.07 2.38 7.53
CA LEU A 387 11.43 2.66 7.95
C LEU A 387 11.40 3.66 9.09
N VAL A 388 12.17 3.39 10.15
CA VAL A 388 12.33 4.31 11.28
C VAL A 388 13.79 4.50 11.58
N VAL A 389 14.13 5.75 11.85
CA VAL A 389 15.50 6.21 12.04
C VAL A 389 15.57 7.32 13.07
N ASN A 390 16.71 7.39 13.72
CA ASN A 390 17.04 8.53 14.55
C ASN A 390 17.14 9.75 13.63
N HIS A 391 16.39 10.78 13.98
CA HIS A 391 16.58 12.09 13.38
C HIS A 391 17.40 12.91 14.37
N ARG A 392 18.72 12.96 14.12
CA ARG A 392 19.46 14.12 14.62
C ARG A 392 18.78 15.33 14.01
N ARG A 393 18.05 16.10 14.82
CA ARG A 393 17.94 17.53 14.55
C ARG A 393 19.40 18.01 14.52
N SER A 394 20.03 18.00 13.35
CA SER A 394 21.08 18.98 13.10
C SER A 394 20.42 20.27 13.52
N GLY A 395 20.90 20.88 14.61
CA GLY A 395 20.32 22.10 15.14
C GLY A 395 19.94 22.94 13.94
N HIS A 396 18.65 23.27 13.82
CA HIS A 396 18.22 24.14 12.75
C HIS A 396 19.20 25.31 12.80
N HIS A 397 20.07 25.44 11.79
CA HIS A 397 20.59 26.75 11.48
C HIS A 397 19.39 27.49 10.92
N LEU A 398 18.51 27.93 11.83
CA LEU A 398 17.97 29.27 11.76
C LEU A 398 19.23 30.11 11.61
N VAL A 399 19.57 30.46 10.38
CA VAL A 399 20.58 31.48 10.11
C VAL A 399 19.84 32.77 10.43
N PRO A 400 19.92 33.30 11.66
CA PRO A 400 19.14 34.47 12.02
C PRO A 400 19.82 35.62 11.27
N HIS A 401 19.18 36.21 10.26
CA HIS A 401 19.68 37.37 9.51
C HIS A 401 21.21 37.55 9.53
N GLN A 402 21.98 36.61 8.97
CA GLN A 402 23.44 36.70 8.98
C GLN A 402 24.00 36.60 7.56
N ARG A 403 25.02 37.43 7.31
CA ARG A 403 25.79 37.47 6.08
C ARG A 403 26.50 36.14 5.86
N VAL A 404 26.25 35.51 4.73
CA VAL A 404 27.01 34.35 4.27
C VAL A 404 28.17 34.85 3.38
N GLU A 405 29.41 34.44 3.68
CA GLU A 405 30.59 34.73 2.86
C GLU A 405 30.77 33.63 1.81
N LEU A 406 30.76 34.00 0.53
CA LEU A 406 31.03 33.08 -0.57
C LEU A 406 32.49 33.16 -0.97
N ARG A 407 33.27 32.10 -0.73
CA ARG A 407 34.62 31.94 -1.28
C ARG A 407 34.72 30.68 -2.12
N GLY A 408 35.16 30.84 -3.37
CA GLY A 408 35.72 29.74 -4.13
C GLY A 408 36.46 30.24 -5.36
N THR A 409 37.49 29.50 -5.72
CA THR A 409 38.46 29.74 -6.81
C THR A 409 37.84 29.90 -8.20
N ASN A 410 36.53 29.63 -8.36
CA ASN A 410 35.81 29.76 -9.63
C ASN A 410 35.04 31.08 -9.81
N VAL A 411 34.77 31.86 -8.75
CA VAL A 411 34.06 33.16 -8.88
C VAL A 411 34.97 34.18 -9.57
N GLU A 412 36.24 34.21 -9.15
CA GLU A 412 37.27 35.07 -9.74
C GLU A 412 37.55 34.71 -11.20
N ARG A 413 37.55 33.42 -11.54
CA ARG A 413 37.70 32.95 -12.93
C ARG A 413 36.52 33.31 -13.84
N LEU A 414 35.28 33.26 -13.33
CA LEU A 414 34.08 33.66 -14.07
C LEU A 414 34.00 35.19 -14.26
N ALA A 415 34.35 35.96 -13.23
CA ALA A 415 34.39 37.43 -13.30
C ALA A 415 35.52 37.95 -14.21
N GLN A 416 36.65 37.24 -14.31
CA GLN A 416 37.75 37.61 -15.21
C GLN A 416 37.50 37.24 -16.68
N ARG A 417 36.75 36.16 -16.97
CA ARG A 417 36.57 35.68 -18.35
C ARG A 417 35.52 36.43 -19.16
N GLN A 418 34.53 37.04 -18.52
CA GLN A 418 33.53 37.85 -19.21
C GLN A 418 33.10 39.02 -18.31
N LYS A 419 33.04 40.24 -18.85
CA LYS A 419 32.43 41.42 -18.23
C LYS A 419 30.89 41.25 -18.07
N LEU A 420 30.43 40.11 -17.54
CA LEU A 420 29.03 39.72 -17.49
C LEU A 420 28.52 39.77 -16.04
N CYS A 421 27.39 40.45 -15.87
CA CYS A 421 26.63 40.46 -14.62
C CYS A 421 25.95 39.08 -14.45
N PHE A 422 26.20 38.41 -13.34
CA PHE A 422 25.50 37.18 -12.94
C PHE A 422 24.50 37.50 -11.82
N GLU A 423 23.42 36.74 -11.73
CA GLU A 423 22.43 36.82 -10.64
C GLU A 423 22.60 35.60 -9.73
N LEU A 424 22.59 35.78 -8.41
CA LEU A 424 22.68 34.68 -7.45
C LEU A 424 21.28 34.28 -7.00
N GLN A 425 20.90 33.03 -7.22
CA GLN A 425 19.61 32.49 -6.80
C GLN A 425 19.77 31.62 -5.56
N VAL A 426 18.96 31.89 -4.53
CA VAL A 426 18.86 31.04 -3.34
C VAL A 426 17.84 29.94 -3.62
N VAL A 427 18.24 28.69 -3.42
CA VAL A 427 17.35 27.53 -3.53
C VAL A 427 16.86 27.20 -2.12
N ALA A 428 15.61 27.55 -1.83
CA ALA A 428 14.94 27.15 -0.60
C ALA A 428 14.18 25.83 -0.80
N LEU A 429 14.00 25.07 0.28
CA LEU A 429 13.23 23.81 0.33
C LEU A 429 11.78 23.96 -0.18
N TYR A 430 11.21 25.17 -0.09
CA TYR A 430 9.90 25.52 -0.64
C TYR A 430 9.98 26.90 -1.32
N GLY A 431 9.81 26.93 -2.64
CA GLY A 431 9.82 28.15 -3.45
C GLY A 431 11.23 28.67 -3.79
N LYS A 432 11.36 29.30 -4.97
CA LYS A 432 12.58 30.01 -5.39
C LYS A 432 12.50 31.46 -4.89
N SER A 433 13.28 31.85 -3.88
CA SER A 433 13.45 33.27 -3.56
C SER A 433 14.52 33.87 -4.48
N ARG A 434 14.21 35.02 -5.07
CA ARG A 434 15.06 35.69 -6.07
C ARG A 434 15.71 36.91 -5.40
N GLY A 435 17.03 36.90 -5.25
CA GLY A 435 17.80 38.04 -4.76
C GLY A 435 18.61 38.64 -5.89
N GLU A 436 18.39 39.91 -6.22
CA GLU A 436 19.21 40.62 -7.21
C GLU A 436 20.45 41.22 -6.54
N LYS A 437 21.64 40.91 -7.06
CA LYS A 437 22.82 41.77 -6.93
C LYS A 437 23.64 41.76 -8.22
N THR A 438 23.99 42.95 -8.69
CA THR A 438 24.92 43.18 -9.81
C THR A 438 26.36 43.23 -9.28
N CYS A 439 27.25 42.41 -9.85
CA CYS A 439 28.65 42.33 -9.42
C CYS A 439 29.41 43.64 -9.72
N GLN A 440 30.03 44.24 -8.69
CA GLN A 440 31.11 45.21 -8.86
C GLN A 440 32.38 44.70 -8.16
N GLY A 441 33.34 44.23 -8.95
CA GLY A 441 34.75 44.05 -8.55
C GLY A 441 35.16 42.72 -7.90
N PRO A 442 36.47 42.40 -7.93
CA PRO A 442 37.04 41.21 -7.28
C PRO A 442 37.12 41.41 -5.76
N GLY A 443 36.39 40.57 -5.01
CA GLY A 443 36.36 40.56 -3.54
C GLY A 443 35.30 39.60 -2.99
N ALA A 444 35.44 39.19 -1.72
CA ALA A 444 34.45 38.35 -1.04
C ALA A 444 33.05 39.00 -1.07
N GLN A 445 32.04 38.24 -1.50
CA GLN A 445 30.67 38.75 -1.64
C GLN A 445 29.78 38.27 -0.49
N TYR A 446 28.89 39.17 -0.06
CA TYR A 446 27.97 38.95 1.06
C TYR A 446 26.52 39.13 0.60
N MET A 447 25.66 38.21 0.99
CA MET A 447 24.22 38.24 0.72
C MET A 447 23.43 38.05 2.02
N ASP A 448 22.39 38.86 2.19
CA ASP A 448 21.45 38.74 3.30
C ASP A 448 20.28 37.88 2.84
N VAL A 449 19.97 36.82 3.57
CA VAL A 449 18.88 35.88 3.24
C VAL A 449 17.83 35.98 4.34
N GLN A 450 16.56 36.14 3.96
CA GLN A 450 15.42 36.12 4.89
C GLN A 450 14.99 34.68 5.19
N ASP A 451 14.56 34.42 6.43
CA ASP A 451 14.15 33.13 7.01
C ASP A 451 13.51 32.15 6.01
N SER A 452 14.36 31.37 5.37
CA SER A 452 13.95 30.28 4.49
C SER A 452 14.99 29.17 4.57
N ASN A 453 14.51 27.92 4.56
CA ASN A 453 15.33 26.72 4.63
C ASN A 453 16.21 26.62 3.36
N VAL A 454 17.38 27.26 3.37
CA VAL A 454 18.32 27.27 2.25
C VAL A 454 19.01 25.93 2.14
N VAL A 455 18.90 25.30 0.97
CA VAL A 455 19.59 24.03 0.65
C VAL A 455 20.72 24.22 -0.37
N GLY A 456 20.83 25.40 -1.00
CA GLY A 456 21.94 25.73 -1.90
C GLY A 456 21.84 27.13 -2.52
N ILE A 457 22.91 27.59 -3.17
CA ILE A 457 22.99 28.84 -3.95
C ILE A 457 23.49 28.50 -5.36
N GLN A 458 22.85 29.04 -6.40
CA GLN A 458 23.23 28.80 -7.79
C GLN A 458 23.37 30.14 -8.56
N PRO A 459 24.42 30.34 -9.38
CA PRO A 459 24.51 31.47 -10.29
C PRO A 459 23.63 31.26 -11.54
N VAL A 460 22.93 32.31 -11.96
CA VAL A 460 22.11 32.33 -13.18
C VAL A 460 22.63 33.45 -14.09
N ALA A 461 22.94 33.13 -15.34
CA ALA A 461 23.40 34.11 -16.33
C ALA A 461 22.23 34.99 -16.82
N ARG A 462 22.44 36.31 -16.88
CA ARG A 462 21.48 37.26 -17.45
C ARG A 462 21.58 37.35 -19.00
N ASN A 463 21.43 36.25 -19.75
CA ASN A 463 20.92 36.30 -21.14
C ASN A 463 20.71 34.89 -21.76
N PRO A 464 19.71 34.67 -22.64
CA PRO A 464 19.15 33.36 -22.94
C PRO A 464 19.83 32.57 -24.09
N ARG A 465 21.15 32.68 -24.32
CA ARG A 465 21.83 31.94 -25.41
C ARG A 465 23.17 31.27 -25.06
N GLY A 466 23.40 30.92 -23.80
CA GLY A 466 24.60 30.15 -23.44
C GLY A 466 24.36 29.26 -22.23
N SER A 467 24.32 27.96 -22.44
CA SER A 467 24.31 26.94 -21.39
C SER A 467 25.68 26.88 -20.72
N LEU A 468 25.80 27.47 -19.53
CA LEU A 468 26.92 27.21 -18.61
C LEU A 468 26.42 26.28 -17.51
N VAL A 469 26.89 25.03 -17.53
CA VAL A 469 26.79 24.10 -16.39
C VAL A 469 27.99 24.38 -15.50
N ALA A 470 27.75 24.85 -14.27
CA ALA A 470 28.80 25.00 -13.26
C ALA A 470 28.68 23.87 -12.24
N ASP A 471 29.81 23.34 -11.78
CA ASP A 471 29.89 22.32 -10.73
C ASP A 471 29.23 22.79 -9.42
N PRO A 472 28.68 21.87 -8.60
CA PRO A 472 28.05 22.21 -7.33
C PRO A 472 29.07 22.81 -6.33
N TRP A 473 28.70 23.94 -5.72
CA TRP A 473 29.54 24.65 -4.74
C TRP A 473 29.45 24.02 -3.35
N GLN A 474 30.55 24.01 -2.62
CA GLN A 474 30.56 23.68 -1.18
C GLN A 474 30.29 24.93 -0.34
N LEU A 475 29.23 24.90 0.47
CA LEU A 475 28.96 25.90 1.51
C LEU A 475 30.02 25.78 2.61
N GLN A 476 30.75 26.87 2.91
CA GLN A 476 31.58 26.95 4.11
C GLN A 476 30.87 27.73 5.23
N GLN A 477 31.26 27.44 6.46
CA GLN A 477 30.64 27.87 7.73
C GLN A 477 30.36 29.40 7.81
N PRO A 478 29.36 29.84 8.60
CA PRO A 478 29.02 31.26 8.76
C PRO A 478 30.20 32.07 9.34
N VAL A 479 30.42 33.26 8.77
CA VAL A 479 31.43 34.22 9.25
C VAL A 479 30.76 35.18 10.23
N PRO A 480 31.28 35.35 11.46
CA PRO A 480 30.72 36.31 12.42
C PRO A 480 30.69 37.72 11.83
N GLN A 481 29.59 38.47 12.03
CA GLN A 481 29.58 39.90 11.72
C GLN A 481 30.71 40.57 12.53
N SER A 482 31.69 41.16 11.84
CA SER A 482 32.65 42.04 12.50
C SER A 482 31.87 43.16 13.17
N THR A 483 31.96 43.25 14.50
CA THR A 483 31.44 44.38 15.27
C THR A 483 31.92 45.69 14.64
N PRO A 484 31.07 46.73 14.58
CA PRO A 484 31.51 48.01 14.04
C PRO A 484 32.70 48.48 14.87
N ARG A 485 33.82 48.79 14.22
CA ARG A 485 34.93 49.49 14.86
C ARG A 485 34.35 50.72 15.57
N MET A 486 34.39 50.72 16.90
CA MET A 486 34.32 51.95 17.67
C MET A 486 35.30 52.93 17.02
N LYS A 487 34.79 54.10 16.62
CA LYS A 487 35.64 55.22 16.24
C LYS A 487 36.64 55.42 17.38
N ARG A 488 37.92 55.19 17.07
CA ARG A 488 39.01 55.74 17.86
C ARG A 488 38.98 57.23 17.58
N ASP A 489 38.50 57.99 18.54
CA ASP A 489 38.90 59.38 18.63
C ASP A 489 40.40 59.40 18.99
N ALA A 490 41.18 60.09 18.18
CA ALA A 490 42.53 60.56 18.49
C ALA A 490 42.91 61.69 17.52
N PRO A 491 43.74 62.66 17.92
CA PRO A 491 44.16 63.04 19.27
C PRO A 491 43.31 64.16 19.88
#